data_AF-A0A9W8YNK0-F1
#
_entry.id   AF-A0A9W8YNK0-F1
#
_cell.length_a   1.000
_cell.length_b   1.000
_cell.length_c   1.000
_cell.angle_alpha   90.00
_cell.angle_beta   90.00
_cell.angle_gamma   90.00
#
_symmetry.space_group_name_H-M   'P 1'
#
loop_
_entity.id
_entity.type
_entity.pdbx_description
1 polymer ?
#
loop_
_entity_poly.entity_id
_entity_poly.type
_entity_poly.pdbx_seq_one_letter_code
_entity_poly.pdbx_strand_id
1 'polypeptide(L)'
;MSGKQTKQMSDEEVSAAFTSFYLQRATQEFSEDLDKIRNADDFRTDAIPVLINALSQGTSMFSLADQRRIVAKEGPAEKSG
;
A
#
# COMPACT_ATOMS: atom_id res chain seq x y z
N MET A 1 -10.68 23.78 25.79
CA MET A 1 -10.95 22.37 25.46
C MET A 1 -11.24 22.27 23.96
N SER A 2 -10.24 22.40 23.10
CA SER A 2 -10.44 22.23 21.65
C SER A 2 -10.09 20.80 21.28
N GLY A 3 -11.07 19.89 21.40
CA GLY A 3 -10.96 18.56 20.83
C GLY A 3 -10.91 18.70 19.31
N LYS A 4 -9.72 18.54 18.73
CA LYS A 4 -9.57 18.36 17.29
C LYS A 4 -10.37 17.10 16.93
N GLN A 5 -11.55 17.28 16.33
CA GLN A 5 -12.26 16.20 15.66
C GLN A 5 -11.36 15.70 14.53
N THR A 6 -10.59 14.64 14.78
CA THR A 6 -10.08 13.80 13.72
C THR A 6 -11.30 13.19 13.06
N LYS A 7 -11.59 13.61 11.83
CA LYS A 7 -12.62 12.96 11.00
C LYS A 7 -12.22 11.48 10.92
N GLN A 8 -12.99 10.60 11.56
CA GLN A 8 -12.77 9.16 11.44
C GLN A 8 -12.87 8.79 9.95
N MET A 9 -11.83 8.14 9.44
CA MET A 9 -11.82 7.61 8.07
C MET A 9 -12.85 6.49 7.95
N SER A 10 -13.57 6.46 6.83
CA SER A 10 -14.41 5.33 6.43
C SER A 10 -13.57 4.08 6.18
N ASP A 11 -14.23 2.93 6.10
CA ASP A 11 -13.60 1.63 5.92
C ASP A 11 -12.87 1.55 4.56
N GLU A 12 -13.47 2.17 3.54
CA GLU A 12 -12.89 2.33 2.21
C GLU A 12 -11.67 3.25 2.23
N GLU A 13 -11.74 4.40 2.92
CA GLU A 13 -10.61 5.32 3.06
C GLU A 13 -9.44 4.67 3.81
N VAL A 14 -9.72 3.90 4.85
CA VAL A 14 -8.70 3.12 5.59
C VAL A 14 -8.06 2.09 4.67
N SER A 15 -8.88 1.31 3.95
CA SER A 15 -8.38 0.24 3.08
C SER A 15 -7.52 0.81 1.94
N ALA A 16 -7.92 1.94 1.37
CA ALA A 16 -7.15 2.63 0.34
C ALA A 16 -5.81 3.16 0.90
N ALA A 17 -5.83 3.85 2.04
CA ALA A 17 -4.62 4.37 2.68
C ALA A 17 -3.65 3.25 3.09
N PHE A 18 -4.20 2.15 3.63
CA PHE A 18 -3.41 0.97 3.97
C PHE A 18 -2.79 0.32 2.74
N THR A 19 -3.55 0.19 1.63
CA THR A 19 -3.04 -0.39 0.39
C THR A 19 -1.88 0.43 -0.18
N SER A 20 -1.97 1.76 -0.17
CA SER A 20 -0.87 2.63 -0.60
C SER A 20 0.38 2.46 0.29
N PHE A 21 0.20 2.47 1.62
CA PHE A 21 1.29 2.21 2.57
C PHE A 21 1.92 0.83 2.33
N TYR A 22 1.10 -0.20 2.19
CA TYR A 22 1.55 -1.58 1.99
C TYR A 22 2.35 -1.72 0.70
N LEU A 23 1.86 -1.16 -0.42
CA LEU A 23 2.57 -1.20 -1.70
C LEU A 23 3.91 -0.46 -1.64
N GLN A 24 3.96 0.71 -1.00
CA GLN A 24 5.23 1.42 -0.81
C GLN A 24 6.23 0.57 -0.01
N ARG A 25 5.78 -0.06 1.07
CA ARG A 25 6.65 -0.91 1.88
C ARG A 25 7.09 -2.16 1.13
N ALA A 26 6.15 -2.86 0.48
CA ALA A 26 6.43 -4.07 -0.29
C ALA A 26 7.41 -3.80 -1.44
N THR A 27 7.23 -2.70 -2.18
CA THR A 27 8.16 -2.35 -3.27
C THR A 27 9.55 -1.98 -2.78
N GLN A 28 9.68 -1.41 -1.58
CA GLN A 28 10.98 -1.16 -0.96
C GLN A 28 11.66 -2.47 -0.53
N GLU A 29 10.93 -3.34 0.17
CA GLU A 29 11.45 -4.62 0.67
C GLU A 29 11.80 -5.59 -0.46
N PHE A 30 11.05 -5.59 -1.56
CA PHE A 30 11.30 -6.42 -2.74
C PHE A 30 12.11 -5.71 -3.83
N SER A 31 12.73 -4.56 -3.55
CA SER A 31 13.41 -3.73 -4.57
C SER A 31 14.40 -4.52 -5.43
N GLU A 32 15.25 -5.35 -4.82
CA GLU A 32 16.22 -6.18 -5.56
C GLU A 32 15.55 -7.20 -6.50
N ASP A 33 14.47 -7.84 -6.06
CA ASP A 33 13.76 -8.83 -6.87
C ASP A 33 12.90 -8.19 -7.96
N LEU A 34 12.32 -7.01 -7.68
CA LEU A 34 11.64 -6.19 -8.67
C LEU A 34 12.60 -5.71 -9.76
N ASP A 35 13.83 -5.35 -9.39
CA ASP A 35 14.87 -4.99 -10.35
C ASP A 35 15.28 -6.21 -11.21
N LYS A 36 15.39 -7.41 -10.64
CA LYS A 36 15.64 -8.63 -11.42
C LYS A 36 14.50 -8.93 -12.40
N ILE A 37 13.26 -8.87 -11.93
CA ILE A 37 12.07 -9.08 -12.77
C ILE A 37 12.04 -8.07 -13.91
N ARG A 38 12.28 -6.78 -13.62
CA ARG A 38 12.27 -5.71 -14.62
C ARG A 38 13.35 -5.87 -15.69
N ASN A 39 14.50 -6.42 -15.32
CA ASN A 39 15.65 -6.62 -16.20
C ASN A 39 15.66 -7.99 -16.91
N ALA A 40 14.65 -8.84 -16.69
CA ALA A 40 14.53 -10.13 -17.37
C ALA A 40 14.17 -9.94 -18.85
N ASP A 41 14.73 -10.77 -19.73
CA ASP A 41 14.56 -10.68 -21.19
C ASP A 41 13.10 -10.83 -21.66
N ASP A 42 12.27 -11.49 -20.86
CA ASP A 42 10.85 -11.75 -21.12
C ASP A 42 9.91 -10.78 -20.41
N PHE A 43 10.44 -9.81 -19.65
CA PHE A 43 9.62 -8.80 -18.99
C PHE A 43 9.00 -7.85 -19.99
N ARG A 44 7.67 -7.69 -19.90
CA ARG A 44 6.90 -6.82 -20.78
C ARG A 44 6.17 -5.76 -19.95
N THR A 45 6.07 -4.54 -20.48
CA THR A 45 5.41 -3.43 -19.78
C THR A 45 3.93 -3.70 -19.50
N ASP A 46 3.27 -4.56 -20.27
CA ASP A 46 1.90 -5.00 -20.03
C ASP A 46 1.75 -5.91 -18.79
N ALA A 47 2.85 -6.41 -18.22
CA ALA A 47 2.86 -7.15 -16.95
C ALA A 47 2.80 -6.25 -15.71
N ILE A 48 3.01 -4.93 -15.85
CA ILE A 48 3.01 -3.99 -14.72
C ILE A 48 1.68 -4.03 -13.92
N PRO A 49 0.48 -4.00 -14.55
CA PRO A 49 -0.77 -4.13 -13.81
C PRO A 49 -0.90 -5.47 -13.07
N VAL A 50 -0.36 -6.55 -13.63
CA VAL A 50 -0.35 -7.87 -13.00
C VAL A 50 0.52 -7.85 -11.75
N LEU A 51 1.71 -7.26 -11.83
CA LEU A 51 2.62 -7.12 -10.70
C LEU A 51 2.02 -6.26 -9.57
N ILE A 52 1.42 -5.12 -9.91
CA ILE A 52 0.75 -4.25 -8.92
C ILE A 52 -0.38 -5.02 -8.23
N ASN A 53 -1.22 -5.73 -9.00
CA ASN A 53 -2.32 -6.52 -8.45
C ASN A 53 -1.83 -7.68 -7.57
N ALA A 54 -0.73 -8.34 -7.94
CA ALA A 54 -0.14 -9.41 -7.15
C ALA A 54 0.40 -8.90 -5.82
N LEU A 55 1.12 -7.76 -5.84
CA LEU A 55 1.61 -7.12 -4.62
C LEU A 55 0.44 -6.64 -3.74
N SER A 56 -0.58 -6.00 -4.32
CA SER A 56 -1.70 -5.47 -3.53
C SER A 56 -2.55 -6.57 -2.90
N GLN A 57 -2.59 -7.79 -3.46
CA GLN A 57 -3.30 -8.93 -2.87
C GLN A 57 -2.80 -9.29 -1.47
N GLY A 58 -1.53 -8.99 -1.13
CA GLY A 58 -0.98 -9.20 0.20
C GLY A 58 -1.72 -8.42 1.31
N THR A 59 -2.45 -7.36 0.96
CA THR A 59 -3.30 -6.61 1.90
C THR A 59 -4.45 -7.44 2.48
N SER A 60 -4.89 -8.49 1.78
CA SER A 60 -5.94 -9.40 2.24
C SER A 60 -5.58 -10.19 3.50
N MET A 61 -4.28 -10.27 3.84
CA MET A 61 -3.80 -10.89 5.07
C MET A 61 -4.07 -10.06 6.32
N PHE A 62 -4.55 -8.81 6.18
CA PHE A 62 -4.79 -7.89 7.27
C PHE A 62 -6.28 -7.62 7.43
N SER A 63 -6.77 -7.83 8.66
CA SER A 63 -8.14 -7.44 9.02
C SER A 63 -8.30 -5.92 8.94
N LEU A 64 -9.51 -5.43 8.69
CA LEU A 64 -9.77 -3.98 8.67
C LEU A 64 -9.39 -3.30 10.00
N ALA A 65 -9.49 -4.00 11.13
CA ALA A 65 -9.05 -3.49 12.42
C ALA A 65 -7.53 -3.27 12.47
N ASP A 66 -6.75 -4.17 11.89
CA ASP A 66 -5.28 -4.03 11.82
C ASP A 66 -4.88 -2.96 10.82
N GLN A 67 -5.56 -2.88 9.68
CA GLN A 67 -5.37 -1.80 8.72
C GLN A 67 -5.59 -0.43 9.37
N ARG A 68 -6.68 -0.26 10.15
CA ARG A 68 -6.94 0.97 10.91
C ARG A 68 -5.83 1.30 11.89
N ARG A 69 -5.32 0.32 12.64
CA ARG A 69 -4.23 0.52 13.61
C ARG A 69 -2.95 1.00 12.92
N ILE A 70 -2.61 0.39 11.79
CA ILE A 70 -1.40 0.73 11.02
C ILE A 70 -1.55 2.13 10.42
N VAL A 71 -2.66 2.43 9.75
CA VAL A 71 -2.91 3.77 9.16
C VAL A 71 -2.94 4.87 10.23
N ALA A 72 -3.50 4.60 11.41
CA ALA A 72 -3.50 5.57 12.50
C ALA A 72 -2.10 5.84 13.08
N LYS A 73 -1.18 4.86 13.00
CA LYS A 73 0.19 4.97 13.50
C LYS A 73 1.12 5.66 12.51
N GLU A 74 1.04 5.30 11.23
CA GLU A 74 1.94 5.77 10.18
C GLU A 74 1.43 7.06 9.50
N GLY A 75 0.17 7.43 9.75
CA GLY A 75 -0.51 8.51 9.05
C GLY A 75 -0.98 8.06 7.66
N PRO A 76 -1.96 8.77 7.05
CA PRO A 76 -2.23 8.54 5.63
C PRO A 76 -0.96 8.85 4.86
N ALA A 77 -0.58 7.98 3.91
CA ALA A 77 0.54 8.23 3.01
C ALA A 77 0.35 9.63 2.42
N GLU A 78 1.20 10.59 2.83
CA GLU A 78 1.07 11.96 2.36
C GLU A 78 1.14 11.92 0.83
N LYS A 79 0.15 12.51 0.17
CA LYS A 79 0.20 12.72 -1.27
C LYS A 79 1.37 13.66 -1.55
N SER A 80 2.54 13.10 -1.84
CA SER A 80 3.65 13.82 -2.45
C SER A 80 3.13 14.36 -3.79
N GLY A 81 2.92 15.67 -3.83
CA GLY A 81 2.54 16.42 -5.03
C GLY A 81 3.71 16.66 -5.96
#